data_AF-A0A1C6MGD2-F1
#
_entry.id   AF-A0A1C6MGD2-F1
#
_cell.length_a   1.000
_cell.length_b   1.000
_cell.length_c   1.000
_cell.angle_alpha   90.00
_cell.angle_beta   90.00
_cell.angle_gamma   90.00
#
_symmetry.space_group_name_H-M   'P 1'
#
loop_
_entity.id
_entity.type
_entity.pdbx_description
1 polymer ?
#
loop_
_entity_poly.entity_id
_entity_poly.type
_entity_poly.pdbx_seq_one_letter_code
_entity_poly.pdbx_strand_id
1 'polypeptide(L)'
;MIHVVELPEQDPPRAWFAYDDADLARKVAASDPFEAWEIHDELTARELLEAAGHTMPDEAARRAFPAICGLGDAHGWDTRLYRADHLLGRGVLRTEAVGLRDALAAALAARCGSTCIYWNDSDAVAAFEGADPRLAGEARWWARRALYEQLVELEVLADDN
;
A
#
# COMPACT_ATOMS: atom_id res chain seq x y z
N MET A 1 -8.29 -10.19 -10.46
CA MET A 1 -6.92 -9.92 -9.96
C MET A 1 -6.77 -8.42 -9.72
N ILE A 2 -5.66 -7.97 -9.11
CA ILE A 2 -5.32 -6.54 -8.97
C ILE A 2 -4.20 -6.23 -9.96
N HIS A 3 -4.36 -5.18 -10.76
CA HIS A 3 -3.39 -4.77 -11.77
C HIS A 3 -2.74 -3.46 -11.38
N VAL A 4 -1.42 -3.37 -11.54
CA VAL A 4 -0.63 -2.18 -11.24
C VAL A 4 0.18 -1.80 -12.47
N VAL A 5 0.05 -0.55 -12.91
CA VAL A 5 0.84 0.05 -13.99
C VAL A 5 1.70 1.15 -13.39
N GLU A 6 3.01 0.94 -13.37
CA GLU A 6 4.01 1.93 -12.95
C GLU A 6 4.55 2.66 -14.19
N LEU A 7 4.61 3.99 -14.10
CA LEU A 7 5.09 4.92 -15.11
C LEU A 7 6.28 5.70 -14.54
N PRO A 8 7.45 5.06 -14.42
CA PRO A 8 8.66 5.72 -13.96
C PRO A 8 9.08 6.83 -14.92
N GLU A 9 9.72 7.88 -14.42
CA GLU A 9 10.13 9.03 -15.24
C GLU A 9 11.28 8.71 -16.21
N GLN A 10 12.15 7.76 -15.84
CA GLN A 10 13.39 7.46 -16.57
C GLN A 10 13.43 6.05 -17.19
N ASP A 11 12.48 5.19 -16.86
CA ASP A 11 12.41 3.80 -17.31
C ASP A 11 11.15 3.53 -18.14
N PRO A 12 11.08 2.43 -18.92
CA PRO A 12 9.86 2.02 -19.59
C PRO A 12 8.72 1.74 -18.61
N PRO A 13 7.45 1.97 -19.00
CA PRO A 13 6.29 1.55 -18.22
C PRO A 13 6.33 0.06 -17.89
N ARG A 14 5.90 -0.30 -16.68
CA ARG A 14 5.83 -1.69 -16.22
C ARG A 14 4.43 -2.00 -15.71
N ALA A 15 3.86 -3.10 -16.19
CA ALA A 15 2.64 -3.66 -15.62
C ALA A 15 2.97 -4.95 -14.85
N TRP A 16 2.44 -5.09 -13.64
CA TRP A 16 2.45 -6.35 -12.88
C TRP A 16 1.10 -6.51 -12.15
N PHE A 17 0.83 -7.70 -11.62
CA PHE A 17 -0.45 -8.01 -11.01
C PHE A 17 -0.25 -8.62 -9.62
N ALA A 18 -1.30 -8.62 -8.80
CA ALA A 18 -1.41 -9.35 -7.56
C ALA A 18 -2.72 -10.15 -7.52
N TYR A 19 -2.70 -11.32 -6.89
CA TYR A 19 -3.90 -12.17 -6.81
C TYR A 19 -4.95 -11.59 -5.85
N ASP A 20 -4.50 -11.04 -4.73
CA ASP A 20 -5.31 -10.47 -3.67
C ASP A 20 -4.54 -9.36 -2.94
N ASP A 21 -5.18 -8.76 -1.93
CA ASP A 21 -4.60 -7.67 -1.13
C ASP A 21 -3.32 -8.10 -0.38
N ALA A 22 -3.19 -9.38 0.00
CA ALA A 22 -2.02 -9.89 0.72
C ALA A 22 -0.82 -10.12 -0.21
N ASP A 23 -1.06 -10.62 -1.43
CA ASP A 23 -0.03 -10.70 -2.47
C ASP A 23 0.43 -9.29 -2.90
N LEU A 24 -0.51 -8.35 -3.01
CA LEU A 24 -0.18 -6.95 -3.27
C LEU A 24 0.71 -6.38 -2.16
N ALA A 25 0.32 -6.56 -0.89
CA ALA A 25 1.10 -6.09 0.26
C ALA A 25 2.54 -6.64 0.25
N ARG A 26 2.71 -7.94 0.00
CA ARG A 26 4.05 -8.55 -0.10
C ARG A 26 4.88 -7.95 -1.23
N LYS A 27 4.29 -7.74 -2.41
CA LYS A 27 5.00 -7.20 -3.59
C LYS A 27 5.37 -5.73 -3.40
N VAL A 28 4.47 -4.93 -2.82
CA VAL A 28 4.73 -3.53 -2.48
C VAL A 28 5.89 -3.45 -1.48
N ALA A 29 5.80 -4.15 -0.35
CA ALA A 29 6.83 -4.14 0.68
C ALA A 29 8.21 -4.62 0.18
N ALA A 30 8.26 -5.61 -0.71
CA ALA A 30 9.52 -6.15 -1.24
C ALA A 30 10.38 -5.13 -2.01
N SER A 31 9.80 -4.00 -2.43
CA SER A 31 10.48 -2.94 -3.17
C SER A 31 10.30 -1.55 -2.55
N ASP A 32 9.77 -1.49 -1.33
CA ASP A 32 9.55 -0.24 -0.60
C ASP A 32 10.75 0.09 0.32
N PRO A 33 11.08 1.37 0.54
CA PRO A 33 12.06 1.75 1.56
C PRO A 33 11.58 1.49 3.00
N PHE A 34 10.28 1.32 3.22
CA PHE A 34 9.70 1.03 4.52
C PHE A 34 9.47 -0.47 4.73
N GLU A 35 9.55 -0.90 5.98
CA GLU A 35 9.19 -2.27 6.35
C GLU A 35 7.68 -2.51 6.18
N ALA A 36 7.26 -3.78 6.05
CA ALA A 36 5.85 -4.12 5.82
C ALA A 36 4.90 -3.54 6.89
N TRP A 37 5.31 -3.56 8.17
CA TRP A 37 4.56 -2.99 9.30
C TRP A 37 4.62 -1.45 9.36
N GLU A 38 5.54 -0.82 8.64
CA GLU A 38 5.54 0.64 8.48
C GLU A 38 4.56 1.06 7.37
N ILE A 39 4.38 0.23 6.34
CA ILE A 39 3.41 0.49 5.25
C ILE A 39 1.98 0.39 5.76
N HIS A 40 1.63 -0.68 6.48
CA HIS A 40 0.35 -0.84 7.15
C HIS A 40 0.51 -1.78 8.35
N ASP A 41 -0.02 -1.37 9.50
CA ASP A 41 -0.08 -2.23 10.68
C ASP A 41 -1.26 -1.87 11.58
N GLU A 42 -1.67 -2.86 12.35
CA GLU A 42 -2.80 -2.81 13.27
C GLU A 42 -2.38 -3.41 14.60
N LEU A 43 -2.23 -2.57 15.62
CA LEU A 43 -1.67 -2.95 16.90
C LEU A 43 -2.16 -2.06 18.04
N THR A 44 -1.85 -2.43 19.26
CA THR A 44 -2.18 -1.68 20.47
C THR A 44 -0.94 -1.00 21.04
N ALA A 45 -1.14 0.02 21.89
CA ALA A 45 -0.03 0.64 22.61
C ALA A 45 0.70 -0.37 23.52
N ARG A 46 -0.01 -1.38 24.04
CA ARG A 46 0.58 -2.48 24.80
C ARG A 46 1.50 -3.34 23.94
N GLU A 47 1.04 -3.80 22.78
CA GLU A 47 1.85 -4.61 21.85
C GLU A 47 3.11 -3.85 21.39
N LEU A 48 2.99 -2.55 21.12
CA LEU A 48 4.14 -1.68 20.82
C LEU A 48 5.16 -1.66 21.96
N LEU A 49 4.68 -1.52 23.20
CA LEU A 49 5.55 -1.46 24.37
C LEU A 49 6.23 -2.80 24.64
N GLU A 50 5.49 -3.91 24.46
CA GLU A 50 5.99 -5.28 24.58
C GLU A 50 7.05 -5.58 23.51
N ALA A 51 6.83 -5.16 22.26
CA ALA A 51 7.81 -5.27 21.19
C ALA A 51 9.09 -4.46 21.48
N ALA A 52 8.97 -3.36 22.24
CA ALA A 52 10.11 -2.59 22.74
C ALA A 52 10.79 -3.20 23.99
N GLY A 53 10.34 -4.37 24.45
CA GLY A 53 10.93 -5.11 25.57
C GLY A 53 10.36 -4.77 26.95
N HIS A 54 9.24 -4.05 27.01
CA HIS A 54 8.61 -3.64 28.27
C HIS A 54 7.21 -4.25 28.40
N THR A 55 6.99 -5.04 29.46
CA THR A 55 5.68 -5.68 29.71
C THR A 55 4.68 -4.77 30.41
N MET A 56 5.14 -3.70 31.05
CA MET A 56 4.30 -2.73 31.75
C MET A 56 4.83 -1.29 31.55
N PRO A 57 3.94 -0.27 31.60
CA PRO A 57 4.32 1.13 31.48
C PRO A 57 4.89 1.70 32.80
N ASP A 58 5.97 1.09 33.27
CA ASP A 58 6.72 1.54 34.46
C ASP A 58 7.52 2.83 34.19
N GLU A 59 8.23 3.32 35.21
CA GLU A 59 9.01 4.55 35.09
C GLU A 59 10.17 4.44 34.07
N ALA A 60 10.71 3.23 33.85
CA ALA A 60 11.74 3.01 32.85
C ALA A 60 11.16 3.09 31.44
N ALA A 61 10.04 2.39 31.19
CA ALA A 61 9.28 2.43 29.96
C ALA A 61 8.84 3.86 29.60
N ARG A 62 8.27 4.60 30.56
CA ARG A 62 7.80 5.98 30.35
C ARG A 62 8.93 6.95 29.98
N ARG A 63 10.13 6.71 30.48
CA ARG A 63 11.32 7.51 30.16
C ARG A 63 11.93 7.12 28.81
N ALA A 64 11.96 5.83 28.48
CA ALA A 64 12.53 5.33 27.24
C ALA A 64 11.61 5.55 26.03
N PHE A 65 10.29 5.35 26.21
CA PHE A 65 9.27 5.38 25.17
C PHE A 65 8.09 6.28 25.55
N PRO A 66 8.32 7.59 25.77
CA PRO A 66 7.26 8.51 26.20
C PRO A 66 6.12 8.61 25.18
N ALA A 67 6.40 8.46 23.88
CA ALA A 67 5.37 8.48 22.83
C ALA A 67 4.43 7.27 22.90
N ILE A 68 4.96 6.05 23.06
CA ILE A 68 4.15 4.83 23.19
C ILE A 68 3.28 4.91 24.46
N CYS A 69 3.86 5.37 25.57
CA CYS A 69 3.10 5.56 26.80
C CYS A 69 2.02 6.64 26.67
N GLY A 70 2.31 7.73 25.96
CA GLY A 70 1.33 8.76 25.66
C GLY A 70 0.14 8.24 24.85
N LEU A 71 0.37 7.36 23.87
CA LEU A 71 -0.70 6.70 23.12
C LEU A 71 -1.59 5.84 24.03
N GLY A 72 -0.97 5.02 24.88
CA GLY A 72 -1.70 4.16 25.83
C GLY A 72 -2.51 4.95 26.85
N ASP A 73 -1.94 6.05 27.37
CA ASP A 73 -2.63 6.94 28.32
C ASP A 73 -3.79 7.71 27.66
N ALA A 74 -3.64 8.13 26.40
CA ALA A 74 -4.64 8.94 25.69
C ALA A 74 -5.82 8.12 25.14
N HIS A 75 -5.53 6.93 24.59
CA HIS A 75 -6.51 6.13 23.86
C HIS A 75 -6.90 4.83 24.58
N GLY A 76 -6.17 4.44 25.62
CA GLY A 76 -6.29 3.14 26.27
C GLY A 76 -5.27 2.13 25.72
N TRP A 77 -4.69 1.33 26.63
CA TRP A 77 -3.59 0.42 26.32
C TRP A 77 -3.94 -0.71 25.34
N ASP A 78 -5.21 -1.11 25.33
CA ASP A 78 -5.73 -2.23 24.53
C ASP A 78 -6.60 -1.73 23.35
N THR A 79 -6.63 -0.42 23.12
CA THR A 79 -7.33 0.18 21.98
C THR A 79 -6.54 -0.06 20.70
N ARG A 80 -7.24 -0.49 19.64
CA ARG A 80 -6.65 -0.69 18.32
C ARG A 80 -6.18 0.64 17.73
N LEU A 81 -4.92 0.66 17.32
CA LEU A 81 -4.27 1.74 16.62
C LEU A 81 -3.88 1.26 15.22
N TYR A 82 -3.98 2.18 14.26
CA TYR A 82 -3.67 1.95 12.86
C TYR A 82 -2.46 2.78 12.48
N ARG A 83 -1.53 2.15 11.79
CA ARG A 83 -0.33 2.76 11.20
C ARG A 83 -0.38 2.63 9.69
N ALA A 84 0.02 3.69 9.00
CA ALA A 84 0.30 3.66 7.57
C ALA A 84 1.21 4.83 7.20
N ASP A 85 2.52 4.63 7.22
CA ASP A 85 3.48 5.74 7.23
C ASP A 85 3.46 6.59 5.96
N HIS A 86 3.20 5.97 4.80
CA HIS A 86 3.03 6.70 3.54
C HIS A 86 1.77 7.56 3.50
N LEU A 87 0.71 7.18 4.24
CA LEU A 87 -0.58 7.88 4.24
C LEU A 87 -0.71 8.89 5.39
N LEU A 88 -0.26 8.53 6.59
CA LEU A 88 -0.42 9.31 7.82
C LEU A 88 0.82 10.15 8.17
N GLY A 89 1.97 9.82 7.58
CA GLY A 89 3.27 10.29 8.02
C GLY A 89 3.96 9.29 8.95
N ARG A 90 5.30 9.33 8.95
CA ARG A 90 6.13 8.32 9.60
C ARG A 90 5.89 8.23 11.10
N GLY A 91 5.60 7.01 11.59
CA GLY A 91 5.42 6.73 13.01
C GLY A 91 4.13 7.30 13.61
N VAL A 92 3.20 7.77 12.79
CA VAL A 92 1.88 8.24 13.24
C VAL A 92 0.96 7.04 13.44
N LEU A 93 0.41 6.93 14.65
CA LEU A 93 -0.63 5.97 14.99
C LEU A 93 -1.92 6.71 15.34
N ARG A 94 -3.06 6.19 14.88
CA ARG A 94 -4.38 6.78 15.18
C ARG A 94 -5.42 5.72 15.49
N THR A 95 -6.53 6.11 16.10
CA THR A 95 -7.65 5.22 16.43
C THR A 95 -8.62 5.01 15.28
N GLU A 96 -8.68 5.93 14.31
CA GLU A 96 -9.51 5.78 13.12
C GLU A 96 -8.91 4.74 12.18
N ALA A 97 -9.72 3.78 11.76
CA ALA A 97 -9.29 2.73 10.86
C ALA A 97 -8.61 3.28 9.60
N VAL A 98 -7.55 2.60 9.19
CA VAL A 98 -6.89 2.80 7.90
C VAL A 98 -7.01 1.50 7.12
N GLY A 99 -7.63 1.57 5.95
CA GLY A 99 -7.76 0.41 5.08
C GLY A 99 -6.40 0.03 4.48
N LEU A 100 -6.12 -1.28 4.40
CA LEU A 100 -4.92 -1.81 3.77
C LEU A 100 -4.73 -1.25 2.35
N ARG A 101 -5.81 -1.22 1.54
CA ARG A 101 -5.75 -0.71 0.16
C ARG A 101 -5.35 0.76 0.07
N ASP A 102 -5.81 1.60 0.99
CA ASP A 102 -5.44 3.02 1.04
C ASP A 102 -3.96 3.19 1.38
N ALA A 103 -3.46 2.39 2.33
CA ALA A 103 -2.06 2.38 2.72
C ALA A 103 -1.14 1.90 1.57
N LEU A 104 -1.52 0.83 0.88
CA LEU A 104 -0.79 0.32 -0.29
C LEU A 104 -0.82 1.29 -1.47
N ALA A 105 -1.96 1.95 -1.71
CA ALA A 105 -2.08 2.98 -2.73
C ALA A 105 -1.17 4.19 -2.41
N ALA A 106 -1.11 4.62 -1.14
CA ALA A 106 -0.20 5.68 -0.71
C ALA A 106 1.28 5.29 -0.90
N ALA A 107 1.65 4.05 -0.54
CA ALA A 107 3.00 3.53 -0.75
C ALA A 107 3.41 3.51 -2.23
N LEU A 108 2.52 3.04 -3.10
CA LEU A 108 2.75 3.04 -4.56
C LEU A 108 2.80 4.45 -5.15
N ALA A 109 2.02 5.40 -4.61
CA ALA A 109 2.02 6.79 -5.04
C ALA A 109 3.27 7.57 -4.57
N ALA A 110 3.92 7.12 -3.49
CA ALA A 110 5.16 7.71 -3.00
C ALA A 110 6.39 7.35 -3.85
N ARG A 111 6.26 6.40 -4.80
CA ARG A 111 7.32 6.03 -5.74
C ARG A 111 7.51 7.10 -6.81
N CYS A 112 8.72 7.17 -7.38
CA CYS A 112 9.01 8.10 -8.47
C CYS A 112 8.17 7.77 -9.71
N GLY A 113 7.48 8.77 -10.25
CA GLY A 113 6.65 8.63 -11.44
C GLY A 113 5.15 8.62 -11.13
N SER A 114 4.37 7.98 -11.99
CA SER A 114 2.91 7.84 -11.81
C SER A 114 2.53 6.37 -11.69
N THR A 115 1.57 6.05 -10.84
CA THR A 115 1.07 4.68 -10.68
C THR A 115 -0.44 4.63 -10.88
N CYS A 116 -0.92 3.63 -11.62
CA CYS A 116 -2.34 3.31 -11.75
C CYS A 116 -2.60 1.93 -11.12
N ILE A 117 -3.62 1.83 -10.29
CA ILE A 117 -4.05 0.59 -9.64
C ILE A 117 -5.48 0.30 -10.08
N TYR A 118 -5.72 -0.91 -10.56
CA TYR A 118 -7.03 -1.41 -10.92
C TYR A 118 -7.33 -2.63 -10.05
N TRP A 119 -8.38 -2.55 -9.22
CA TRP A 119 -8.63 -3.52 -8.15
C TRP A 119 -9.30 -4.82 -8.63
N ASN A 120 -9.70 -4.86 -9.90
CA ASN A 120 -10.31 -6.01 -10.55
C ASN A 120 -9.99 -5.99 -12.05
N ASP A 121 -10.28 -7.12 -12.72
CA ASP A 121 -9.97 -7.31 -14.14
C ASP A 121 -10.81 -6.38 -15.02
N SER A 122 -12.08 -6.14 -14.67
CA SER A 122 -12.99 -5.26 -15.42
C SER A 122 -12.49 -3.81 -15.47
N ASP A 123 -11.98 -3.28 -14.35
CA ASP A 123 -11.39 -1.94 -14.29
C ASP A 123 -10.11 -1.85 -15.15
N ALA A 124 -9.30 -2.91 -15.14
CA ALA A 124 -8.07 -2.97 -15.93
C ALA A 124 -8.37 -3.04 -17.45
N VAL A 125 -9.37 -3.83 -17.85
CA VAL A 125 -9.85 -3.91 -19.23
C VAL A 125 -10.42 -2.57 -19.68
N ALA A 126 -11.30 -1.95 -18.89
CA ALA A 126 -11.87 -0.65 -19.21
C ALA A 126 -10.78 0.43 -19.36
N ALA A 127 -9.75 0.42 -18.49
CA ALA A 127 -8.62 1.32 -18.59
C ALA A 127 -7.81 1.12 -19.88
N PHE A 128 -7.58 -0.14 -20.28
CA PHE A 128 -6.97 -0.48 -21.56
C PHE A 128 -7.79 0.03 -22.75
N GLU A 129 -9.12 -0.09 -22.70
CA GLU A 129 -10.04 0.40 -23.73
C GLU A 129 -10.11 1.94 -23.81
N GLY A 130 -9.51 2.65 -22.84
CA GLY A 130 -9.38 4.10 -22.84
C GLY A 130 -10.29 4.82 -21.85
N ALA A 131 -10.94 4.11 -20.93
CA ALA A 131 -11.72 4.73 -19.85
C ALA A 131 -10.85 5.51 -18.86
N ASP A 132 -9.54 5.21 -18.78
CA ASP A 132 -8.58 5.93 -17.93
C ASP A 132 -7.76 6.94 -18.75
N PRO A 133 -7.99 8.26 -18.57
CA PRO A 133 -7.22 9.30 -19.27
C PRO A 133 -5.71 9.28 -18.97
N ARG A 134 -5.28 8.63 -17.89
CA ARG A 134 -3.86 8.48 -17.55
C ARG A 134 -3.13 7.51 -18.48
N LEU A 135 -3.86 6.56 -19.07
CA LEU A 135 -3.35 5.59 -20.04
C LEU A 135 -3.81 5.87 -21.48
N ALA A 136 -4.90 6.63 -21.65
CA ALA A 136 -5.44 6.97 -22.96
C ALA A 136 -4.54 7.95 -23.74
N GLY A 137 -4.62 7.86 -25.07
CA GLY A 137 -3.94 8.76 -26.00
C GLY A 137 -2.60 8.24 -26.52
N GLU A 138 -2.18 8.75 -27.68
CA GLU A 138 -0.97 8.28 -28.39
C GLU A 138 0.31 8.49 -27.58
N ALA A 139 0.41 9.57 -26.81
CA ALA A 139 1.57 9.86 -25.97
C ALA A 139 1.77 8.83 -24.83
N ARG A 140 0.72 8.06 -24.49
CA ARG A 140 0.72 7.06 -23.42
C ARG A 140 0.63 5.64 -23.95
N TRP A 141 0.85 5.43 -25.24
CA TRP A 141 0.68 4.13 -25.88
C TRP A 141 1.56 3.03 -25.25
N TRP A 142 2.78 3.36 -24.82
CA TRP A 142 3.68 2.42 -24.15
C TRP A 142 3.12 1.93 -22.81
N ALA A 143 2.46 2.81 -22.06
CA ALA A 143 1.80 2.47 -20.81
C ALA A 143 0.62 1.51 -21.03
N ARG A 144 -0.21 1.85 -22.01
CA ARG A 144 -1.34 1.01 -22.42
C ARG A 144 -0.87 -0.34 -22.97
N ARG A 145 0.24 -0.38 -23.70
CA ARG A 145 0.85 -1.61 -24.20
C ARG A 145 1.36 -2.50 -23.06
N ALA A 146 2.01 -1.94 -22.05
CA ALA A 146 2.44 -2.73 -20.89
C ALA A 146 1.25 -3.40 -20.19
N LEU A 147 0.14 -2.68 -20.00
CA LEU A 147 -1.09 -3.26 -19.46
C LEU A 147 -1.67 -4.35 -20.37
N TYR A 148 -1.72 -4.10 -21.68
CA TYR A 148 -2.18 -5.09 -22.66
C TYR A 148 -1.36 -6.39 -22.63
N GLU A 149 -0.02 -6.29 -22.65
CA GLU A 149 0.87 -7.46 -22.64
C GLU A 149 0.62 -8.33 -21.41
N GLN A 150 0.41 -7.71 -20.24
CA GLN A 150 0.00 -8.43 -19.05
C GLN A 150 -1.38 -9.09 -19.18
N LEU A 151 -2.39 -8.35 -19.64
CA LEU A 151 -3.76 -8.89 -19.74
C LEU A 151 -3.83 -10.09 -20.70
N VAL A 152 -3.02 -10.08 -21.76
CA VAL A 152 -2.85 -11.22 -22.66
C VAL A 152 -2.15 -12.39 -21.96
N GLU A 153 -1.04 -12.14 -21.25
CA GLU A 153 -0.30 -13.18 -20.52
C GLU A 153 -1.16 -13.88 -19.47
N LEU A 154 -2.09 -13.14 -18.84
CA LEU A 154 -3.03 -13.65 -17.85
C LEU A 154 -4.29 -14.27 -18.45
N GLU A 155 -4.39 -14.35 -19.78
CA GLU A 155 -5.58 -14.83 -20.51
C GLU A 155 -6.87 -14.07 -20.17
N VAL A 156 -6.79 -12.89 -19.55
CA VAL A 156 -7.96 -12.07 -19.18
C VAL A 156 -8.72 -11.59 -20.42
N LEU A 157 -8.00 -11.31 -21.51
CA LEU A 157 -8.59 -10.91 -22.80
C LEU A 157 -9.03 -12.11 -23.65
N ALA A 158 -8.79 -13.35 -23.20
CA ALA A 158 -9.15 -14.56 -23.95
C ALA A 158 -10.55 -15.09 -23.59
N ASP A 159 -11.14 -14.65 -22.48
CA ASP A 159 -12.45 -15.11 -21.97
C ASP A 159 -13.67 -14.35 -22.54
N ASP A 160 -13.49 -13.38 -23.44
CA ASP A 160 -14.56 -12.60 -24.09
C ASP A 160 -14.97 -13.14 -25.47
N ASN A 161 -15.14 -14.46 -25.63
CA ASN A 161 -15.59 -15.07 -26.91
C ASN A 161 -16.83 -15.97 -26.77
#